data_AF-A0A944RXT2-F1
#
_entry.id   AF-A0A944RXT2-F1
#
_cell.length_a   1.000
_cell.length_b   1.000
_cell.length_c   1.000
_cell.angle_alpha   90.00
_cell.angle_beta   90.00
_cell.angle_gamma   90.00
#
_symmetry.space_group_name_H-M   'P 1'
#
loop_
_entity.id
_entity.type
_entity.pdbx_description
1 polymer ?
#
loop_
_entity_poly.entity_id
_entity_poly.type
_entity_poly.pdbx_seq_one_letter_code
_entity_poly.pdbx_strand_id
1 'polypeptide(L)'
;MARRRFLHRLEEEAEEHDISKELFLGIMMLMLCLGIMILNVASPVWRVHQHDPQEGDVVVVYNSHGFGLSADGIVIDRALTQWDFRRRVNALVAEPETELHLILKGGSRERVLRDAAYADSLLSTGTTGRKIRTAVYVHGW
;
A
#
# COMPACT_ATOMS: atom_id res chain seq x y z
N MET A 1 4.60 41.32 53.43
CA MET A 1 5.50 40.41 52.68
C MET A 1 4.84 39.13 52.15
N ALA A 2 3.66 38.70 52.62
CA ALA A 2 3.01 37.47 52.13
C ALA A 2 2.45 37.59 50.69
N ARG A 3 1.87 38.75 50.34
CA ARG A 3 1.25 39.01 49.03
C ARG A 3 2.22 38.93 47.83
N ARG A 4 3.48 39.35 48.01
CA ARG A 4 4.51 39.26 46.95
C ARG A 4 4.96 37.83 46.67
N ARG A 5 5.02 36.96 47.69
CA ARG A 5 5.39 35.55 47.53
C ARG A 5 4.30 34.73 46.84
N PHE A 6 3.03 35.06 47.09
CA PHE A 6 1.90 34.38 46.46
C PHE A 6 1.76 34.71 44.97
N LEU A 7 1.99 35.98 44.58
CA LEU A 7 1.94 36.40 43.17
C LEU A 7 3.08 35.78 42.34
N HIS A 8 4.30 35.73 42.90
CA HIS A 8 5.44 35.11 42.22
C HIS A 8 5.24 33.62 41.95
N ARG A 9 4.63 32.90 42.90
CA ARG A 9 4.36 31.47 42.76
C ARG A 9 3.30 31.17 41.70
N LEU A 10 2.32 32.07 41.51
CA LEU A 10 1.31 31.98 40.46
C LEU A 10 1.88 32.29 39.07
N GLU A 11 2.85 33.21 38.97
CA GLU A 11 3.56 33.49 37.71
C GLU A 11 4.46 32.33 37.30
N GLU A 12 5.21 31.74 38.24
CA GLU A 12 6.02 30.53 37.98
C GLU A 12 5.16 29.33 37.58
N GLU A 13 4.03 29.07 38.25
CA GLU A 13 3.10 27.99 37.88
C GLU A 13 2.46 28.23 36.49
N ALA A 14 2.18 29.48 36.13
CA ALA A 14 1.61 29.81 34.83
C ALA A 14 2.65 29.62 33.69
N GLU A 15 3.88 30.07 33.88
CA GLU A 15 4.97 29.85 32.92
C GLU A 15 5.28 28.36 32.75
N GLU A 16 5.37 27.60 33.84
CA GLU A 16 5.63 26.16 33.78
C GLU A 16 4.49 25.39 33.07
N HIS A 17 3.24 25.82 33.27
CA HIS A 17 2.08 25.23 32.61
C HIS A 17 2.01 25.58 31.11
N ASP A 18 2.49 26.74 30.69
CA ASP A 18 2.53 27.12 29.26
C ASP A 18 3.69 26.43 28.52
N ILE A 19 4.86 26.28 29.16
CA ILE A 19 5.97 25.47 28.63
C ILE A 19 5.52 24.01 28.41
N SER A 20 4.77 23.45 29.36
CA SER A 20 4.23 22.08 29.26
C SER A 20 3.25 21.92 28.09
N LYS A 21 2.39 22.91 27.82
CA LYS A 21 1.46 22.88 26.68
C LYS A 21 2.19 22.96 25.33
N GLU A 22 3.19 23.83 25.22
CA GLU A 22 3.98 23.97 23.99
C GLU A 22 4.76 22.70 23.69
N LEU A 23 5.34 22.07 24.71
CA LEU A 23 6.04 20.80 24.57
C LEU A 23 5.08 19.69 24.13
N PHE A 24 3.88 19.62 24.71
CA PHE A 24 2.88 18.62 24.37
C PHE A 24 2.37 18.79 22.93
N LEU A 25 2.13 20.04 22.50
CA LEU A 25 1.75 20.35 21.12
C LEU A 25 2.86 19.99 20.13
N GLY A 26 4.12 20.28 20.48
CA GLY A 26 5.28 19.89 19.67
C GLY A 26 5.39 18.38 19.49
N ILE A 27 5.21 17.61 20.57
CA ILE A 27 5.21 16.14 20.52
C ILE A 27 4.04 15.62 19.69
N MET A 28 2.84 16.17 19.86
CA MET A 28 1.67 15.78 19.06
C MET A 28 1.89 16.03 17.57
N MET A 29 2.47 17.19 17.21
CA MET A 29 2.75 17.52 15.81
C MET A 29 3.82 16.60 15.22
N LEU A 30 4.88 16.29 15.98
CA LEU A 30 5.90 15.32 15.56
C LEU A 30 5.33 13.92 15.35
N MET A 31 4.46 13.45 16.25
CA MET A 31 3.80 12.14 16.10
C MET A 31 2.89 12.10 14.87
N LEU A 32 2.16 13.19 14.59
CA LEU A 32 1.30 13.28 13.41
C LEU A 32 2.11 13.25 12.12
N CYS A 33 3.19 14.05 12.05
CA CYS A 33 4.11 14.06 10.91
C CYS A 33 4.79 12.70 10.70
N LEU A 34 5.22 12.04 11.77
CA LEU A 34 5.79 10.70 11.71
C LEU A 34 4.77 9.68 11.20
N GLY A 35 3.52 9.75 11.67
CA GLY A 35 2.44 8.89 11.20
C GLY A 35 2.18 9.06 9.70
N ILE A 36 2.09 10.30 9.22
CA ILE A 36 1.90 10.59 7.78
C ILE A 36 3.12 10.14 6.96
N MET A 37 4.34 10.34 7.47
CA MET A 37 5.56 9.89 6.80
C MET A 37 5.62 8.36 6.70
N ILE A 38 5.28 7.64 7.78
CA ILE A 38 5.17 6.18 7.77
C ILE A 38 4.10 5.75 6.76
N LEU A 39 2.92 6.36 6.74
CA LEU A 39 1.86 6.00 5.78
C LEU A 39 2.23 6.29 4.32
N ASN A 40 3.03 7.34 4.07
CA ASN A 40 3.49 7.69 2.73
C ASN A 40 4.69 6.86 2.25
N VAL A 41 5.56 6.41 3.17
CA VAL A 41 6.78 5.63 2.86
C VAL A 41 6.52 4.13 2.94
N ALA A 42 5.58 3.70 3.78
CA ALA A 42 5.09 2.34 3.79
C ALA A 42 4.43 2.09 2.43
N SER A 43 5.22 1.50 1.53
CA SER A 43 4.68 0.78 0.39
C SER A 43 3.56 -0.12 0.94
N PRO A 44 2.40 -0.22 0.27
CA PRO A 44 1.37 -1.15 0.70
C PRO A 44 2.05 -2.47 0.99
N VAL A 45 1.89 -2.97 2.21
CA VAL A 45 2.44 -4.25 2.64
C VAL A 45 1.63 -5.30 1.89
N TRP A 46 1.89 -5.45 0.59
CA TRP A 46 1.47 -6.61 -0.15
C TRP A 46 2.14 -7.75 0.58
N ARG A 47 1.31 -8.63 1.15
CA ARG A 47 1.81 -9.83 1.79
C ARG A 47 2.65 -10.52 0.72
N VAL A 48 3.96 -10.51 0.91
CA VAL A 48 4.91 -11.28 0.10
C VAL A 48 4.73 -12.74 0.53
N HIS A 49 3.54 -13.28 0.28
CA HIS A 49 3.37 -14.70 0.15
C HIS A 49 3.86 -14.98 -1.26
N GLN A 50 5.01 -15.64 -1.36
CA GLN A 50 5.42 -16.30 -2.60
C GLN A 50 4.42 -17.41 -2.88
N HIS A 51 3.27 -17.03 -3.42
CA HIS A 51 2.32 -17.97 -4.00
C HIS A 51 2.68 -18.06 -5.48
N ASP A 52 3.21 -19.22 -5.87
CA ASP A 52 3.48 -19.47 -7.27
C ASP A 52 2.15 -19.53 -8.03
N PRO A 53 2.10 -19.05 -9.30
CA PRO A 53 0.89 -19.16 -10.11
C PRO A 53 0.46 -20.62 -10.27
N GLN A 54 -0.82 -20.89 -10.12
CA GLN A 54 -1.42 -22.20 -10.39
C GLN A 54 -2.10 -22.22 -11.77
N GLU A 55 -2.43 -23.42 -12.24
CA GLU A 55 -3.18 -23.57 -13.48
C GLU A 55 -4.57 -22.91 -13.33
N GLY A 56 -4.89 -22.02 -14.26
CA GLY A 56 -6.13 -21.24 -14.23
C GLY A 56 -5.97 -19.81 -13.71
N ASP A 57 -4.84 -19.49 -13.07
CA ASP A 57 -4.53 -18.13 -12.63
C ASP A 57 -4.19 -17.21 -13.81
N VAL A 58 -4.41 -15.92 -13.60
CA VAL A 58 -4.04 -14.89 -14.57
C VAL A 58 -2.65 -14.40 -14.27
N VAL A 59 -1.71 -14.70 -15.17
CA VAL A 59 -0.33 -14.22 -15.05
C VAL A 59 -0.05 -13.13 -16.08
N VAL A 60 0.44 -12.00 -15.59
CA VAL A 60 0.87 -10.86 -16.40
C VAL A 60 2.37 -10.65 -16.18
N VAL A 61 3.15 -10.76 -17.25
CA VAL A 61 4.60 -10.56 -17.23
C VAL A 61 4.94 -9.18 -17.78
N TYR A 62 5.83 -8.47 -17.09
CA TYR A 62 6.38 -7.18 -17.48
C TYR A 62 7.86 -7.34 -17.82
N ASN A 63 8.27 -6.80 -18.97
CA ASN A 63 9.66 -6.76 -19.40
C ASN A 63 10.01 -5.38 -19.99
N SER A 64 11.25 -5.22 -20.47
CA SER A 64 11.73 -3.95 -21.05
C SER A 64 11.01 -3.52 -22.33
N HIS A 65 10.36 -4.44 -23.04
CA HIS A 65 9.70 -4.18 -24.31
C HIS A 65 8.19 -3.94 -24.15
N GLY A 66 7.61 -4.34 -23.03
CA GLY A 66 6.18 -4.24 -22.78
C GLY A 66 5.71 -5.19 -21.69
N PHE A 67 4.43 -5.54 -21.76
CA PHE A 67 3.79 -6.42 -20.80
C PHE A 67 2.65 -7.19 -21.47
N GLY A 68 2.29 -8.33 -20.91
CA GLY A 68 1.21 -9.12 -21.45
C GLY A 68 0.90 -10.38 -20.65
N LEU A 69 -0.05 -11.16 -21.14
CA LEU A 69 -0.40 -12.45 -20.55
C LEU A 69 0.71 -13.47 -20.78
N SER A 70 0.86 -14.33 -19.80
CA SER A 70 1.79 -15.46 -19.80
C SER A 70 1.08 -16.68 -19.24
N ALA A 71 1.31 -17.86 -19.81
CA ALA A 71 0.85 -19.13 -19.27
C ALA A 71 1.87 -19.73 -18.30
N ASP A 72 3.17 -19.46 -18.52
CA ASP A 72 4.28 -20.04 -17.76
C ASP A 72 4.93 -19.06 -16.78
N GLY A 73 4.52 -17.79 -16.80
CA GLY A 73 5.16 -16.71 -16.05
C GLY A 73 6.56 -16.35 -16.53
N ILE A 74 6.97 -16.82 -17.71
CA ILE A 74 8.30 -16.61 -18.29
C ILE A 74 8.23 -15.77 -19.55
N VAL A 75 7.41 -16.17 -20.51
CA VAL A 75 7.29 -15.48 -21.80
C VAL A 75 5.94 -14.79 -21.92
N ILE A 76 5.92 -13.68 -22.66
CA ILE A 76 4.65 -13.02 -23.00
C ILE A 76 4.06 -13.76 -24.20
N ASP A 77 3.01 -14.54 -23.96
CA ASP A 77 2.25 -15.22 -25.01
C ASP A 77 1.38 -14.25 -25.79
N ARG A 78 0.84 -13.25 -25.08
CA ARG A 78 -0.03 -12.23 -25.68
C ARG A 78 0.22 -10.87 -25.07
N ALA A 79 0.73 -9.95 -25.88
CA ALA A 79 0.89 -8.55 -25.49
C ALA A 79 -0.46 -7.93 -25.09
N LEU A 80 -0.44 -7.12 -24.03
CA LEU A 80 -1.61 -6.39 -23.57
C LEU A 80 -1.41 -4.89 -23.76
N THR A 81 -2.50 -4.20 -24.06
CA THR A 81 -2.59 -2.75 -23.81
C THR A 81 -3.07 -2.49 -22.38
N GLN A 82 -2.96 -1.24 -21.93
CA GLN A 82 -3.52 -0.85 -20.63
C GLN A 82 -5.04 -1.09 -20.55
N TRP A 83 -5.73 -0.94 -21.68
CA TRP A 83 -7.17 -1.17 -21.77
C TRP A 83 -7.50 -2.66 -21.63
N ASP A 84 -6.74 -3.53 -22.30
CA ASP A 84 -6.91 -4.99 -22.19
C ASP A 84 -6.67 -5.47 -20.75
N PHE A 85 -5.63 -4.95 -20.11
CA PHE A 85 -5.33 -5.23 -18.70
C PHE A 85 -6.53 -4.86 -17.82
N ARG A 86 -7.03 -3.62 -17.91
CA ARG A 86 -8.18 -3.18 -17.10
C ARG A 86 -9.42 -4.03 -17.36
N ARG A 87 -9.70 -4.38 -18.61
CA ARG A 87 -10.83 -5.26 -18.96
C ARG A 87 -10.68 -6.63 -18.28
N ARG A 88 -9.48 -7.22 -18.30
CA ARG A 88 -9.21 -8.51 -17.67
C ARG A 88 -9.36 -8.44 -16.15
N VAL A 89 -8.80 -7.42 -15.50
CA VAL A 89 -8.94 -7.21 -14.05
C VAL A 89 -10.40 -7.04 -13.62
N ASN A 90 -11.20 -6.28 -14.38
CA ASN A 90 -12.62 -6.14 -14.06
C ASN A 90 -13.41 -7.46 -14.19
N ALA A 91 -13.03 -8.33 -15.13
CA ALA A 91 -13.68 -9.63 -15.28
C ALA A 91 -13.43 -10.54 -14.07
N LEU A 92 -12.27 -10.45 -13.43
CA LEU A 92 -11.90 -11.24 -12.25
C LEU A 92 -12.81 -11.01 -11.03
N VAL A 93 -13.57 -9.91 -11.00
CA VAL A 93 -14.59 -9.68 -9.96
C VAL A 93 -15.62 -10.80 -9.91
N ALA A 94 -15.92 -11.44 -11.05
CA ALA A 94 -16.84 -12.56 -11.14
C ALA A 94 -16.18 -13.93 -10.90
N GLU A 95 -14.86 -13.98 -10.73
CA GLU A 95 -14.04 -15.19 -10.66
C GLU A 95 -13.21 -15.21 -9.36
N PRO A 96 -13.86 -15.30 -8.17
CA PRO A 96 -13.19 -15.10 -6.89
C PRO A 96 -12.10 -16.12 -6.57
N GLU A 97 -12.13 -17.30 -7.19
CA GLU A 97 -11.12 -18.35 -6.99
C GLU A 97 -9.85 -18.11 -7.81
N THR A 98 -9.96 -17.42 -8.94
CA THR A 98 -8.84 -17.13 -9.84
C THR A 98 -7.95 -16.05 -9.23
N GLU A 99 -6.64 -16.27 -9.22
CA GLU A 99 -5.65 -15.34 -8.70
C GLU A 99 -4.98 -14.52 -9.82
N LEU A 100 -4.51 -13.31 -9.49
CA LEU A 100 -3.79 -12.44 -10.41
C LEU A 100 -2.33 -12.33 -9.98
N HIS A 101 -1.41 -12.71 -10.86
CA HIS A 101 0.03 -12.65 -10.63
C HIS A 101 0.66 -11.62 -11.58
N LEU A 102 1.31 -10.61 -11.03
CA LEU A 102 2.04 -9.59 -11.77
C LEU A 102 3.54 -9.84 -11.59
N ILE A 103 4.23 -10.27 -12.64
CA ILE A 103 5.64 -10.67 -12.60
C ILE A 103 6.50 -9.64 -13.31
N LEU A 104 7.37 -8.96 -12.56
CA LEU A 104 8.36 -8.04 -13.10
C LEU A 104 9.64 -8.80 -13.45
N LYS A 105 9.93 -8.91 -14.76
CA LYS A 105 11.21 -9.45 -15.29
C LYS A 105 12.08 -8.37 -15.95
N GLY A 106 11.67 -7.11 -15.87
CA GLY A 106 12.36 -5.95 -16.43
C GLY A 106 11.39 -4.83 -16.80
N GLY A 107 11.93 -3.67 -17.16
CA GLY A 107 11.11 -2.49 -17.50
C GLY A 107 10.71 -1.67 -16.28
N SER A 108 9.53 -1.05 -16.31
CA SER A 108 9.12 -0.05 -15.30
C SER A 108 8.47 -0.69 -14.07
N ARG A 109 9.20 -0.68 -12.95
CA ARG A 109 8.65 -1.07 -11.64
C ARG A 109 7.45 -0.21 -11.26
N GLU A 110 7.51 1.11 -11.47
CA GLU A 110 6.41 2.02 -11.14
C GLU A 110 5.10 1.61 -11.83
N ARG A 111 5.20 1.14 -13.08
CA ARG A 111 4.04 0.65 -13.81
C ARG A 111 3.40 -0.57 -13.17
N VAL A 112 4.19 -1.56 -12.78
CA VAL A 112 3.70 -2.76 -12.08
C VAL A 112 3.00 -2.37 -10.78
N LEU A 113 3.59 -1.45 -10.01
CA LEU A 113 3.00 -0.96 -8.76
C LEU A 113 1.65 -0.27 -9.00
N ARG A 114 1.53 0.51 -10.08
CA ARG A 114 0.29 1.20 -10.45
C ARG A 114 -0.81 0.21 -10.86
N ASP A 115 -0.44 -0.80 -11.63
CA ASP A 115 -1.35 -1.86 -12.06
C ASP A 115 -1.80 -2.73 -10.87
N ALA A 116 -0.88 -3.04 -9.96
CA ALA A 116 -1.16 -3.74 -8.71
C ALA A 116 -2.13 -2.95 -7.83
N ALA A 117 -1.89 -1.66 -7.63
CA ALA A 117 -2.77 -0.79 -6.86
C ALA A 117 -4.18 -0.70 -7.47
N TYR A 118 -4.27 -0.64 -8.80
CA TYR A 118 -5.56 -0.68 -9.50
C TYR A 118 -6.30 -2.00 -9.24
N ALA A 119 -5.62 -3.13 -9.42
CA ALA A 119 -6.22 -4.45 -9.20
C ALA A 119 -6.63 -4.66 -7.74
N ASP A 120 -5.78 -4.30 -6.78
CA ASP A 120 -6.07 -4.43 -5.35
C ASP A 120 -7.29 -3.60 -4.92
N SER A 121 -7.43 -2.37 -5.46
CA SER A 121 -8.60 -1.52 -5.20
C SER A 121 -9.94 -2.15 -5.64
N LEU A 122 -9.91 -3.05 -6.63
CA LEU A 122 -11.08 -3.74 -7.16
C LEU A 122 -11.28 -5.11 -6.52
N LEU A 123 -10.20 -5.83 -6.26
CA LEU A 123 -10.19 -7.24 -5.91
C LEU A 123 -9.92 -7.49 -4.41
N SER A 124 -9.91 -6.45 -3.57
CA SER A 124 -9.60 -6.55 -2.13
C SER A 124 -10.37 -7.65 -1.36
N THR A 125 -9.66 -8.30 -0.44
CA THR A 125 -10.16 -9.31 0.51
C THR A 125 -11.11 -8.73 1.56
N GLY A 126 -12.08 -9.54 2.00
CA GLY A 126 -12.96 -9.18 3.11
C GLY A 126 -12.27 -9.06 4.47
N THR A 127 -12.90 -8.32 5.37
CA THR A 127 -12.41 -8.04 6.72
C THR A 127 -12.34 -9.24 7.66
N THR A 128 -12.91 -10.39 7.28
CA THR A 128 -13.01 -11.60 8.11
C THR A 128 -11.94 -12.65 7.83
N GLY A 129 -10.95 -12.34 6.98
CA GLY A 129 -9.88 -13.28 6.61
C GLY A 129 -10.32 -14.44 5.72
N ARG A 130 -11.60 -14.52 5.32
CA ARG A 130 -12.07 -15.41 4.24
C ARG A 130 -11.78 -14.77 2.88
N LYS A 131 -11.38 -15.58 1.89
CA LYS A 131 -11.24 -15.15 0.49
C LYS A 131 -12.63 -14.72 -0.02
N ILE A 132 -12.84 -13.42 -0.17
CA ILE A 132 -14.09 -12.85 -0.70
C ILE A 132 -13.91 -12.50 -2.19
N ARG A 133 -12.66 -12.33 -2.65
CA ARG A 133 -12.29 -11.89 -4.00
C ARG A 133 -10.90 -12.43 -4.39
N THR A 134 -10.59 -12.35 -5.68
CA THR A 134 -9.30 -12.66 -6.31
C THR A 134 -8.12 -12.02 -5.57
N ALA A 135 -7.11 -12.82 -5.22
CA ALA A 135 -5.87 -12.30 -4.66
C ALA A 135 -4.98 -11.70 -5.76
N VAL A 136 -4.21 -10.66 -5.42
CA VAL A 136 -3.24 -10.01 -6.30
C VAL A 136 -1.85 -10.20 -5.72
N TYR A 137 -0.96 -10.84 -6.48
CA TYR A 137 0.44 -11.06 -6.10
C TYR A 137 1.36 -10.29 -7.03
N VAL A 138 2.39 -9.65 -6.46
CA VAL A 138 3.43 -8.96 -7.21
C VAL A 138 4.76 -9.66 -6.96
N HIS A 139 5.37 -10.13 -8.03
CA HIS A 139 6.65 -10.84 -8.02
C HIS A 139 7.72 -9.91 -8.59
N GLY A 140 8.69 -9.54 -7.76
CA GLY A 140 9.89 -8.82 -8.19
C GLY A 140 11.09 -9.76 -8.07
N TRP A 141 11.80 -9.95 -9.18
CA TRP A 141 13.10 -10.63 -9.22
C TRP A 141 14.22 -9.58 -9.25
#